data_AF-A0A5J4WV48-F1
#
_entry.id   AF-A0A5J4WV48-F1
#
_cell.length_a   1.000
_cell.length_b   1.000
_cell.length_c   1.000
_cell.angle_alpha   90.00
_cell.angle_beta   90.00
_cell.angle_gamma   90.00
#
_symmetry.space_group_name_H-M   'P 1'
#
loop_
_entity.id
_entity.type
_entity.pdbx_description
1 polymer ?
#
loop_
_entity_poly.entity_id
_entity_poly.type
_entity_poly.pdbx_seq_one_letter_code
_entity_poly.pdbx_strand_id
1 'polypeptide(L)'
;MKLDKDEIKTEQIEQSEEIIPLKPRLLGLVFEKRVYRVSNVFINSENSRRFGFIPVGDELLNNIPVPGKNFRAITYDEKGGTIRIGWQEVFRWIPETDENRKITFELNLCSDVQNTIRLFFGAEESPIVFVNVPKQLKIYV
;
A
#
# COMPACT_ATOMS: atom_id res chain seq x y z
N MET A 1 11.81 55.37 5.29
CA MET A 1 11.80 54.05 4.64
C MET A 1 11.11 53.10 5.61
N LYS A 2 9.80 52.92 5.45
CA LYS A 2 8.97 52.04 6.28
C LYS A 2 9.03 50.66 5.63
N LEU A 3 9.56 49.67 6.33
CA LEU A 3 9.44 48.27 5.92
C LEU A 3 7.96 47.90 6.01
N ASP A 4 7.37 47.54 4.87
CA ASP A 4 5.97 47.17 4.75
C ASP A 4 5.71 45.88 5.51
N LYS A 5 4.70 45.91 6.38
CA LYS A 5 4.21 44.76 7.15
C LYS A 5 3.67 43.61 6.28
N ASP A 6 3.64 43.81 4.97
CA ASP A 6 3.18 42.83 3.98
C ASP A 6 4.28 41.83 3.59
N GLU A 7 5.58 42.16 3.73
CA GLU A 7 6.66 41.16 3.53
C GLU A 7 6.74 40.15 4.69
N ILE A 8 6.34 40.55 5.91
CA ILE A 8 6.33 39.64 7.07
C ILE A 8 5.15 38.66 7.00
N LYS A 9 4.09 38.97 6.25
CA LYS A 9 3.02 38.00 5.95
C LYS A 9 3.45 36.89 4.99
N THR A 10 4.55 37.08 4.26
CA THR A 10 5.07 36.08 3.32
C THR A 10 5.70 34.88 4.05
N GLU A 11 6.00 34.99 5.35
CA GLU A 11 6.53 33.89 6.17
C GLU A 11 5.48 32.92 6.74
N GLN A 12 4.17 33.13 6.54
CA GLN A 12 3.14 32.31 7.23
C GLN A 12 2.09 31.69 6.31
N ILE A 13 2.31 31.67 4.98
CA ILE A 13 1.63 30.68 4.14
C ILE A 13 2.48 29.41 4.21
N GLU A 14 2.49 28.85 5.42
CA GLU A 14 2.67 27.44 5.67
C GLU A 14 1.65 26.70 4.79
N GLN A 15 2.01 26.42 3.54
CA GLN A 15 1.56 25.18 2.92
C GLN A 15 2.34 24.06 3.60
N SER A 16 2.09 23.86 4.89
CA SER A 16 2.01 22.50 5.38
C SER A 16 0.89 21.90 4.54
N GLU A 17 1.25 21.22 3.46
CA GLU A 17 0.40 20.15 2.94
C GLU A 17 -0.01 19.40 4.21
N GLU A 18 -1.27 19.52 4.61
CA GLU A 18 -1.79 18.72 5.71
C GLU A 18 -1.52 17.28 5.27
N ILE A 19 -0.45 16.70 5.79
CA ILE A 19 -0.18 15.28 5.66
C ILE A 19 -1.31 14.67 6.46
N ILE A 20 -2.47 14.46 5.82
CA ILE A 20 -3.63 13.83 6.42
C ILE A 20 -3.09 12.50 6.94
N PRO A 21 -2.90 12.33 8.26
CA PRO A 21 -2.28 11.14 8.77
C PRO A 21 -3.31 10.05 8.53
N LEU A 22 -3.05 9.21 7.53
CA LEU A 22 -3.80 7.99 7.38
C LEU A 22 -3.59 7.25 8.71
N LYS A 23 -4.68 7.07 9.46
CA LYS A 23 -4.75 6.07 10.52
C LYS A 23 -5.47 4.85 9.94
N PRO A 24 -4.83 4.00 9.12
CA PRO A 24 -5.41 2.72 8.76
C PRO A 24 -5.74 1.99 10.07
N ARG A 25 -7.01 1.63 10.23
CA ARG A 25 -7.48 0.86 11.40
C ARG A 25 -6.75 -0.48 11.58
N LEU A 26 -6.02 -0.91 10.55
CA LEU A 26 -5.35 -2.20 10.45
C LEU A 26 -3.82 -2.09 10.68
N LEU A 27 -3.24 -0.89 10.84
CA LEU A 27 -1.82 -0.77 11.19
C LEU A 27 -1.57 -1.42 12.54
N GLY A 28 -0.69 -2.43 12.56
CA GLY A 28 -0.38 -3.22 13.77
C GLY A 28 -1.11 -4.56 13.88
N LEU A 29 -2.08 -4.85 13.00
CA LEU A 29 -2.68 -6.19 12.93
C LEU A 29 -1.74 -7.17 12.22
N VAL A 30 -1.65 -8.36 12.80
CA VAL A 30 -0.95 -9.51 12.21
C VAL A 30 -1.99 -10.48 11.65
N PHE A 31 -1.83 -10.85 10.39
CA PHE A 31 -2.64 -11.85 9.69
C PHE A 31 -1.97 -13.22 9.82
N GLU A 32 -2.70 -14.24 10.26
CA GLU A 32 -2.18 -15.60 10.47
C GLU A 32 -3.31 -16.65 10.47
N LYS A 33 -3.04 -17.89 10.02
CA LYS A 33 -3.89 -19.09 10.19
C LYS A 33 -5.29 -19.04 9.56
N ARG A 34 -5.61 -18.03 8.76
CA ARG A 34 -6.94 -17.84 8.16
C ARG A 34 -6.85 -17.24 6.76
N VAL A 35 -8.01 -17.19 6.10
CA VAL A 35 -8.22 -16.40 4.88
C VAL A 35 -8.69 -15.00 5.26
N TYR A 36 -8.07 -13.98 4.68
CA TYR A 36 -8.43 -12.58 4.88
C TYR A 36 -8.67 -11.90 3.55
N ARG A 37 -9.62 -10.96 3.51
CA ARG A 37 -9.78 -10.02 2.41
C ARG A 37 -9.51 -8.61 2.88
N VAL A 38 -8.53 -7.97 2.28
CA VAL A 38 -8.15 -6.60 2.57
C VAL A 38 -8.39 -5.79 1.31
N SER A 39 -9.43 -4.97 1.35
CA SER A 39 -9.72 -4.03 0.28
C SER A 39 -9.12 -2.68 0.62
N ASN A 40 -8.46 -2.08 -0.36
CA ASN A 40 -8.10 -0.68 -0.32
C ASN A 40 -8.95 0.08 -1.34
N VAL A 41 -9.56 1.18 -0.89
CA VAL A 41 -10.31 2.11 -1.73
C VAL A 41 -9.51 3.40 -1.72
N PHE A 42 -8.84 3.68 -2.83
CA PHE A 42 -8.20 4.97 -3.06
C PHE A 42 -9.10 5.83 -3.92
N ILE A 43 -9.20 7.11 -3.58
CA ILE A 43 -9.98 8.10 -4.32
C ILE A 43 -9.04 9.27 -4.62
N ASN A 44 -8.75 9.50 -5.91
CA ASN A 44 -8.07 10.69 -6.45
C ASN A 44 -6.88 11.21 -5.61
N SER A 45 -5.94 10.35 -5.19
CA SER A 45 -4.74 10.87 -4.56
C SER A 45 -3.69 11.24 -5.61
N GLU A 46 -3.30 12.51 -5.61
CA GLU A 46 -2.25 13.03 -6.50
C GLU A 46 -0.83 12.58 -6.08
N ASN A 47 -0.75 11.98 -4.88
CA ASN A 47 0.47 11.51 -4.24
C ASN A 47 0.65 10.00 -4.43
N SER A 48 1.90 9.55 -4.56
CA SER A 48 2.20 8.12 -4.56
C SER A 48 1.93 7.57 -3.16
N ARG A 49 0.79 6.90 -3.00
CA ARG A 49 0.43 6.17 -1.78
C ARG A 49 0.73 4.70 -1.98
N ARG A 50 1.55 4.17 -1.08
CA ARG A 50 1.97 2.76 -1.10
C ARG A 50 1.19 2.02 -0.04
N PHE A 51 0.65 0.86 -0.41
CA PHE A 51 -0.02 -0.02 0.53
C PHE A 51 0.40 -1.45 0.23
N GLY A 52 0.67 -2.23 1.27
CA GLY A 52 0.65 -3.68 1.11
C GLY A 52 1.19 -4.45 2.30
N PHE A 53 1.83 -5.59 2.02
CA PHE A 53 2.12 -6.61 3.03
C PHE A 53 3.60 -6.90 3.15
N ILE A 54 4.06 -7.05 4.38
CA ILE A 54 5.44 -7.39 4.72
C ILE A 54 5.44 -8.47 5.82
N PRO A 55 6.46 -9.35 5.90
CA PRO A 55 6.56 -10.34 6.97
C PRO A 55 6.63 -9.65 8.33
N VAL A 56 6.10 -10.33 9.35
CA VAL A 56 6.36 -9.91 10.73
C VAL A 56 7.86 -10.04 11.03
N GLY A 57 8.44 -9.02 11.67
CA GLY A 57 9.87 -8.94 11.95
C GLY A 57 10.71 -8.27 10.85
N ASP A 58 10.12 -8.00 9.69
CA ASP A 58 10.79 -7.25 8.64
C ASP A 58 10.62 -5.72 8.82
N GLU A 59 11.67 -5.02 8.44
CA GLU A 59 11.79 -3.56 8.52
C GLU A 59 11.53 -2.90 7.16
N LEU A 60 11.07 -1.64 7.23
CA LEU A 60 10.85 -0.76 6.09
C LEU A 60 11.81 0.43 6.23
N LEU A 61 12.40 0.85 5.12
CA LEU A 61 13.11 2.12 5.00
C LEU A 61 12.19 3.10 4.26
N ASN A 62 11.62 4.08 4.95
CA ASN A 62 10.68 5.07 4.36
C ASN A 62 9.49 4.44 3.61
N ASN A 63 8.82 3.45 4.21
CA ASN A 63 7.75 2.66 3.56
C ASN A 63 8.19 1.91 2.30
N ILE A 64 9.50 1.68 2.16
CA ILE A 64 10.07 0.84 1.12
C ILE A 64 10.71 -0.40 1.75
N PRO A 65 10.38 -1.61 1.27
CA PRO A 65 11.03 -2.83 1.74
C PRO A 65 12.53 -2.85 1.40
N VAL A 66 13.34 -3.33 2.35
CA VAL A 66 14.77 -3.51 2.17
C VAL A 66 15.04 -4.69 1.20
N PRO A 67 15.91 -4.53 0.18
CA PRO A 67 16.28 -5.61 -0.73
C PRO A 67 16.91 -6.83 -0.03
N GLY A 68 16.72 -8.04 -0.57
CA GLY A 68 17.48 -9.24 -0.19
C GLY A 68 16.78 -10.29 0.66
N LYS A 69 15.47 -10.16 0.94
CA LYS A 69 14.69 -11.16 1.68
C LYS A 69 13.86 -12.09 0.77
N ASN A 70 13.64 -13.33 1.22
CA ASN A 70 12.95 -14.40 0.47
C ASN A 70 11.48 -14.06 0.14
N PHE A 71 10.80 -13.28 0.99
CA PHE A 71 9.54 -12.64 0.65
C PHE A 71 9.78 -11.14 0.50
N ARG A 72 9.45 -10.63 -0.68
CA ARG A 72 9.58 -9.22 -1.01
C ARG A 72 8.22 -8.56 -0.74
N ALA A 73 8.19 -7.42 -0.06
CA ALA A 73 6.92 -6.80 0.28
C ALA A 73 6.11 -6.50 -0.97
N ILE A 74 4.83 -6.81 -0.93
CA ILE A 74 3.91 -6.49 -2.02
C ILE A 74 3.45 -5.06 -1.79
N THR A 75 3.47 -4.23 -2.83
CA THR A 75 3.05 -2.83 -2.76
C THR A 75 2.10 -2.54 -3.92
N TYR A 76 0.98 -1.91 -3.64
CA TYR A 76 0.22 -1.15 -4.62
C TYR A 76 0.56 0.33 -4.47
N ASP A 77 1.03 0.91 -5.56
CA ASP A 77 1.23 2.35 -5.76
C ASP A 77 0.02 2.89 -6.51
N GLU A 78 -0.82 3.65 -5.82
CA GLU A 78 -2.00 4.25 -6.42
C GLU A 78 -1.64 5.14 -7.61
N LYS A 79 -0.55 5.91 -7.47
CA LYS A 79 -0.09 6.81 -8.53
C LYS A 79 0.45 5.99 -9.69
N GLY A 80 -0.37 5.88 -10.75
CA GLY A 80 -0.09 5.06 -11.92
C GLY A 80 -0.49 3.59 -11.77
N GLY A 81 -1.19 3.22 -10.69
CA GLY A 81 -1.81 1.91 -10.54
C GLY A 81 -0.83 0.73 -10.58
N THR A 82 0.35 0.92 -10.03
CA THR A 82 1.46 -0.02 -10.17
C THR A 82 1.54 -0.99 -9.01
N ILE A 83 1.69 -2.28 -9.29
CA ILE A 83 1.92 -3.32 -8.29
C ILE A 83 3.36 -3.77 -8.35
N ARG A 84 4.00 -3.77 -7.18
CA ARG A 84 5.41 -4.08 -7.01
C ARG A 84 5.62 -5.23 -6.04
N ILE A 85 6.67 -5.99 -6.30
CA ILE A 85 7.24 -6.96 -5.38
C ILE A 85 8.64 -6.46 -4.99
N GLY A 86 8.78 -5.97 -3.78
CA GLY A 86 10.00 -5.27 -3.36
C GLY A 86 10.19 -4.02 -4.20
N TRP A 87 11.26 -4.00 -4.99
CA TRP A 87 11.58 -2.89 -5.91
C TRP A 87 11.13 -3.13 -7.36
N GLN A 88 10.67 -4.33 -7.67
CA GLN A 88 10.34 -4.72 -9.03
C GLN A 88 8.87 -4.42 -9.32
N GLU A 89 8.61 -3.62 -10.35
CA GLU A 89 7.26 -3.52 -10.95
C GLU A 89 6.93 -4.85 -11.61
N VAL A 90 5.81 -5.44 -11.19
CA VAL A 90 5.34 -6.75 -11.68
C VAL A 90 4.11 -6.57 -12.56
N PHE A 91 3.30 -5.57 -12.27
CA PHE A 91 2.09 -5.31 -13.02
C PHE A 91 1.67 -3.85 -12.91
N ARG A 92 0.98 -3.35 -13.92
CA ARG A 92 0.35 -2.04 -13.91
C ARG A 92 -1.11 -2.17 -14.30
N TRP A 93 -1.97 -1.58 -13.49
CA TRP A 93 -3.39 -1.52 -13.75
C TRP A 93 -3.94 -0.16 -13.36
N ILE A 94 -4.39 0.56 -14.37
CA ILE A 94 -5.01 1.86 -14.23
C ILE A 94 -6.50 1.64 -14.50
N PRO A 95 -7.35 1.66 -13.47
CA PRO A 95 -8.78 1.46 -13.64
C PRO A 95 -9.39 2.60 -14.47
N GLU A 96 -10.24 2.22 -15.43
CA GLU A 96 -10.92 3.16 -16.33
C GLU A 96 -12.03 3.96 -15.64
N THR A 97 -12.62 3.40 -14.57
CA THR A 97 -13.73 3.99 -13.81
C THR A 97 -13.44 3.97 -12.30
N ASP A 98 -14.11 4.86 -11.57
CA ASP A 98 -13.96 4.95 -10.11
C ASP A 98 -14.49 3.71 -9.37
N GLU A 99 -15.54 3.06 -9.89
CA GLU A 99 -16.08 1.80 -9.34
C GLU A 99 -15.04 0.68 -9.37
N ASN A 100 -14.18 0.71 -10.39
CA ASN A 100 -13.09 -0.22 -10.55
C ASN A 100 -11.85 0.18 -9.77
N ARG A 101 -11.76 1.32 -9.05
CA ARG A 101 -10.54 1.68 -8.28
C ARG A 101 -10.30 0.85 -7.01
N LYS A 102 -11.20 -0.08 -6.71
CA LYS A 102 -11.06 -0.97 -5.56
C LYS A 102 -10.13 -2.13 -5.87
N ILE A 103 -9.00 -2.18 -5.17
CA ILE A 103 -8.14 -3.36 -5.14
C ILE A 103 -8.42 -4.17 -3.89
N THR A 104 -8.57 -5.48 -4.05
CA THR A 104 -8.67 -6.40 -2.93
C THR A 104 -7.55 -7.42 -2.98
N PHE A 105 -6.86 -7.57 -1.86
CA PHE A 105 -5.93 -8.66 -1.62
C PHE A 105 -6.64 -9.75 -0.82
N GLU A 106 -6.64 -10.97 -1.34
CA GLU A 106 -7.03 -12.15 -0.59
C GLU A 106 -5.77 -12.84 -0.09
N LEU A 107 -5.60 -12.91 1.23
CA LEU A 107 -4.49 -13.58 1.88
C LEU A 107 -4.99 -14.95 2.32
N ASN A 108 -4.46 -16.03 1.78
CA ASN A 108 -4.70 -17.38 2.27
C ASN A 108 -3.49 -17.83 3.09
N LEU A 109 -3.62 -17.82 4.42
CA LEU A 109 -2.55 -18.15 5.38
C LEU A 109 -2.88 -19.41 6.21
N CYS A 110 -3.74 -20.28 5.70
CA CYS A 110 -4.12 -21.53 6.36
C CYS A 110 -2.94 -22.52 6.39
N SER A 111 -2.80 -23.30 7.46
CA SER A 111 -1.64 -24.19 7.68
C SER A 111 -1.53 -25.36 6.71
N ASP A 112 -2.64 -25.73 6.07
CA ASP A 112 -2.80 -27.01 5.37
C ASP A 112 -2.61 -26.90 3.85
N VAL A 113 -2.42 -25.68 3.35
CA VAL A 113 -2.22 -25.34 1.94
C VAL A 113 -1.06 -24.37 1.80
N GLN A 114 -0.51 -24.27 0.58
CA GLN A 114 0.50 -23.27 0.28
C GLN A 114 -0.08 -21.86 0.51
N ASN A 115 0.62 -21.05 1.32
CA ASN A 115 0.21 -19.69 1.59
C ASN A 115 0.28 -18.85 0.31
N THR A 116 -0.80 -18.12 0.03
CA THR A 116 -0.90 -17.31 -1.18
C THR A 116 -1.47 -15.93 -0.91
N ILE A 117 -1.13 -14.98 -1.78
CA ILE A 117 -1.85 -13.73 -1.91
C ILE A 117 -2.39 -13.66 -3.32
N ARG A 118 -3.68 -13.40 -3.45
CA ARG A 118 -4.38 -13.19 -4.71
C ARG A 118 -4.89 -11.78 -4.79
N LEU A 119 -4.95 -11.26 -6.00
CA LEU A 119 -5.36 -9.90 -6.27
C LEU A 119 -6.70 -9.90 -7.01
N PHE A 120 -7.58 -8.99 -6.63
CA PHE A 120 -8.85 -8.75 -7.30
C PHE A 120 -8.99 -7.27 -7.64
N PHE A 121 -9.57 -7.02 -8.80
CA PHE A 121 -9.90 -5.70 -9.34
C PHE A 121 -11.42 -5.58 -9.38
N GLY A 122 -11.99 -4.83 -8.45
CA GLY A 122 -13.44 -4.89 -8.22
C GLY A 122 -13.88 -6.31 -7.82
N ALA A 123 -14.65 -6.97 -8.70
CA ALA A 123 -15.11 -8.35 -8.54
C ALA A 123 -14.29 -9.37 -9.36
N GLU A 124 -13.41 -8.91 -10.25
CA GLU A 124 -12.65 -9.78 -11.16
C GLU A 124 -11.35 -10.26 -10.50
N GLU A 125 -11.06 -11.56 -10.65
CA GLU A 125 -9.79 -12.15 -10.21
C GLU A 125 -8.68 -11.73 -11.19
N SER A 126 -7.60 -11.17 -10.65
CA SER A 126 -6.39 -10.86 -11.42
C SER A 126 -5.63 -12.16 -11.73
N PRO A 127 -4.92 -12.27 -12.87
CA PRO A 127 -4.04 -13.40 -13.15
C PRO A 127 -2.84 -13.52 -12.18
N ILE A 128 -2.69 -12.57 -11.26
CA ILE A 128 -1.55 -12.48 -10.35
C ILE A 128 -1.84 -13.22 -9.05
N VAL A 129 -1.06 -14.27 -8.81
CA VAL A 129 -1.04 -15.03 -7.57
C VAL A 129 0.39 -15.08 -7.03
N PHE A 130 0.59 -14.60 -5.82
CA PHE A 130 1.84 -14.74 -5.10
C PHE A 130 1.79 -16.01 -4.27
N VAL A 131 2.82 -16.85 -4.38
CA VAL A 131 2.95 -18.13 -3.67
C VAL A 131 4.11 -18.09 -2.67
N ASN A 132 4.20 -19.10 -1.79
CA ASN A 132 5.22 -19.17 -0.74
C ASN A 132 5.24 -17.96 0.21
N VAL A 133 4.05 -17.44 0.50
CA VAL A 133 3.88 -16.28 1.36
C VAL A 133 4.19 -16.64 2.83
N PRO A 134 4.85 -15.78 3.61
CA PRO A 134 5.07 -15.98 5.04
C PRO A 134 3.75 -16.25 5.78
N LYS A 135 3.81 -17.08 6.82
CA LYS A 135 2.64 -17.42 7.65
C LYS A 135 2.07 -16.24 8.43
N GLN A 136 2.89 -15.23 8.69
CA GLN A 136 2.54 -14.04 9.45
C GLN A 136 2.90 -12.79 8.64
N LEU A 137 1.90 -11.96 8.38
CA LEU A 137 2.04 -10.71 7.63
C LEU A 137 1.47 -9.54 8.42
N LYS A 138 2.00 -8.34 8.18
CA LYS A 138 1.43 -7.07 8.65
C LYS A 138 1.24 -6.12 7.47
N ILE A 139 0.29 -5.19 7.61
CA ILE A 139 0.08 -4.09 6.66
C ILE A 139 1.09 -2.98 6.93
N TYR A 140 1.56 -2.35 5.85
CA TYR A 140 2.22 -1.05 5.89
C TYR A 140 1.61 -0.09 4.87
N VAL A 141 1.71 1.21 5.17
CA VAL A 141 1.24 2.34 4.37
C VAL A 141 2.29 3.43 4.41
#